data_AF-A0A7S0R581-F1
#
_entry.id   AF-A0A7S0R581-F1
#
_cell.length_a   1.000
_cell.length_b   1.000
_cell.length_c   1.000
_cell.angle_alpha   90.00
_cell.angle_beta   90.00
_cell.angle_gamma   90.00
#
_symmetry.space_group_name_H-M   'P 1'
#
loop_
_entity.id
_entity.type
_entity.pdbx_description
1 polymer ?
#
loop_
_entity_poly.entity_id
_entity_poly.type
_entity_poly.pdbx_seq_one_letter_code
_entity_poly.pdbx_strand_id
1 'polypeptide(L)'
;GEDSDSSSDDDAPGGPPRKMTTVLLFGDQKAVEAAERMIWEAVDNKAQKQKQRQKEYERKREEKRRNRQLYHMRHTRDYEALDLPMGASRADVKKAYRKLAMQWHPDKHPDNQEEAKAKFQVIQKAYDSLMSTDEDERIEALAM
;
A
#
# COMPACT_ATOMS: atom_id res chain seq x y z
N GLY A 1 1.22 59.73 2.70
CA GLY A 1 0.13 59.29 3.59
C GLY A 1 -0.29 57.95 3.08
N GLU A 2 0.14 56.82 3.63
CA GLU A 2 0.26 56.49 5.06
C GLU A 2 -1.02 56.83 5.81
N ASP A 3 -1.86 55.82 5.97
CA ASP A 3 -2.76 55.58 7.10
C ASP A 3 -2.85 54.04 7.24
N SER A 4 -2.02 53.42 8.08
CA SER A 4 -2.39 52.85 9.39
C SER A 4 -3.80 52.25 9.48
N ASP A 5 -3.89 50.91 9.50
CA ASP A 5 -4.70 50.25 10.52
C ASP A 5 -4.06 48.92 10.94
N SER A 6 -4.08 48.68 12.23
CA SER A 6 -3.48 47.57 12.94
C SER A 6 -4.61 46.63 13.36
N SER A 7 -4.54 45.35 13.01
CA SER A 7 -5.28 44.32 13.75
C SER A 7 -4.44 43.06 13.83
N SER A 8 -3.75 42.96 14.95
CA SER A 8 -3.39 41.69 15.58
C SER A 8 -4.66 40.96 15.97
N ASP A 9 -4.80 39.71 15.57
CA ASP A 9 -5.69 38.74 16.24
C ASP A 9 -4.96 37.39 16.30
N ASP A 10 -4.06 37.31 17.29
CA ASP A 10 -3.75 36.08 18.02
C ASP A 10 -4.96 35.76 18.93
N ASP A 11 -5.77 34.75 18.58
CA ASP A 11 -6.61 33.87 19.46
C ASP A 11 -7.54 33.05 18.53
N ALA A 12 -7.80 31.73 18.62
CA ALA A 12 -7.75 30.78 19.72
C ALA A 12 -7.76 29.33 19.18
N PRO A 13 -7.31 28.33 19.97
CA PRO A 13 -7.32 26.91 19.58
C PRO A 13 -8.69 26.24 19.88
N GLY A 14 -9.57 26.17 18.88
CA GLY A 14 -10.85 25.44 18.94
C GLY A 14 -10.75 23.98 18.52
N GLY A 15 -10.21 23.11 19.37
CA GLY A 15 -10.30 21.65 19.19
C GLY A 15 -11.69 21.10 19.54
N PRO A 16 -12.13 19.96 18.96
CA PRO A 16 -13.47 19.40 19.21
C PRO A 16 -13.68 19.05 20.70
N PRO A 17 -14.91 19.19 21.24
CA PRO A 17 -15.19 18.98 22.66
C PRO A 17 -14.91 17.52 23.05
N ARG A 18 -14.10 17.35 24.11
CA ARG A 18 -13.71 16.05 24.64
C ARG A 18 -14.94 15.41 25.30
N LYS A 19 -15.34 14.22 24.86
CA LYS A 19 -16.44 13.47 25.51
C LYS A 19 -15.98 13.07 26.92
N MET A 20 -16.62 13.61 27.95
CA MET A 20 -16.35 13.30 29.36
C MET A 20 -17.49 12.45 29.93
N THR A 21 -17.14 11.38 30.65
CA THR A 21 -18.07 10.49 31.34
C THR A 21 -17.79 10.56 32.83
N THR A 22 -18.77 10.97 33.63
CA THR A 22 -18.66 11.04 35.10
C THR A 22 -19.09 9.72 35.72
N VAL A 23 -18.28 9.16 36.62
CA VAL A 23 -18.59 7.94 37.38
C VAL A 23 -18.63 8.28 38.87
N LEU A 24 -19.72 7.92 39.55
CA LEU A 24 -19.88 8.07 41.01
C LEU A 24 -19.52 6.74 41.68
N LEU A 25 -18.60 6.77 42.65
CA LEU A 25 -18.13 5.60 43.41
C LEU A 25 -18.56 5.75 44.87
N PHE A 26 -19.04 4.67 45.47
CA PHE A 26 -19.50 4.63 46.87
C PHE A 26 -18.81 3.48 47.62
N GLY A 27 -18.35 3.73 48.85
CA GLY A 27 -17.68 2.74 49.70
C GLY A 27 -16.62 3.37 50.61
N ASP A 28 -15.88 2.53 51.34
CA ASP A 28 -14.76 2.99 52.16
C ASP A 28 -13.63 3.57 51.31
N GLN A 29 -12.87 4.54 51.86
CA GLN A 29 -11.81 5.27 51.17
C GLN A 29 -10.83 4.34 50.41
N LYS A 30 -10.39 3.25 51.05
CA LYS A 30 -9.48 2.27 50.44
C LYS A 30 -10.12 1.56 49.23
N ALA A 31 -11.42 1.28 49.28
CA ALA A 31 -12.14 0.64 48.19
C ALA A 31 -12.38 1.62 47.02
N VAL A 32 -12.67 2.89 47.33
CA VAL A 32 -12.84 3.95 46.32
C VAL A 32 -11.52 4.20 45.58
N GLU A 33 -10.39 4.33 46.28
CA GLU A 33 -9.07 4.53 45.67
C GLU A 33 -8.59 3.32 44.85
N ALA A 34 -8.97 2.11 45.25
CA ALA A 34 -8.72 0.91 44.46
C ALA A 34 -9.56 0.90 43.18
N ALA A 35 -10.86 1.22 43.28
CA ALA A 35 -11.76 1.30 42.14
C ALA A 35 -11.35 2.41 41.15
N GLU A 36 -10.96 3.57 41.65
CA GLU A 36 -10.52 4.70 40.82
C GLU A 36 -9.26 4.36 40.01
N ARG A 37 -8.27 3.70 40.63
CA ARG A 37 -7.06 3.22 39.92
C ARG A 37 -7.39 2.19 38.84
N MET A 38 -8.27 1.24 39.13
CA MET A 38 -8.68 0.24 38.14
C MET A 38 -9.42 0.86 36.95
N ILE A 39 -10.26 1.87 37.18
CA ILE A 39 -11.00 2.57 36.11
C ILE A 39 -10.03 3.34 35.21
N TRP A 40 -9.10 4.11 35.78
CA TRP A 40 -8.09 4.82 34.99
C TRP A 40 -7.18 3.88 34.21
N GLU A 41 -6.70 2.80 34.84
CA GLU A 41 -5.90 1.77 34.17
C GLU A 41 -6.67 1.10 33.03
N ALA A 42 -7.95 0.77 33.22
CA ALA A 42 -8.78 0.17 32.19
C ALA A 42 -9.03 1.13 31.01
N VAL A 43 -9.23 2.42 31.28
CA VAL A 43 -9.39 3.46 30.26
C VAL A 43 -8.08 3.65 29.47
N ASP A 44 -6.95 3.73 30.16
CA ASP A 44 -5.64 3.87 29.53
C ASP A 44 -5.27 2.62 28.71
N ASN A 45 -5.53 1.42 29.24
CA ASN A 45 -5.33 0.16 28.51
C ASN A 45 -6.23 0.10 27.26
N LYS A 46 -7.47 0.59 27.34
CA LYS A 46 -8.37 0.67 26.18
C LYS A 46 -7.83 1.63 25.11
N ALA A 47 -7.35 2.80 25.53
CA ALA A 47 -6.76 3.79 24.63
C ALA A 47 -5.44 3.29 24.00
N GLN A 48 -4.57 2.64 24.78
CA GLN A 48 -3.34 2.02 24.29
C GLN A 48 -3.66 0.89 23.30
N LYS A 49 -4.61 0.01 23.60
CA LYS A 49 -5.04 -1.07 22.70
C LYS A 49 -5.68 -0.53 21.43
N GLN A 50 -6.40 0.59 21.49
CA GLN A 50 -6.90 1.27 20.29
C GLN A 50 -5.77 1.86 19.45
N LYS A 51 -4.81 2.57 20.06
CA LYS A 51 -3.63 3.11 19.37
C LYS A 51 -2.79 1.99 18.74
N GLN A 52 -2.60 0.87 19.43
CA GLN A 52 -1.88 -0.29 18.89
C GLN A 52 -2.61 -0.90 17.68
N ARG A 53 -3.93 -1.10 17.76
CA ARG A 53 -4.73 -1.58 16.62
C ARG A 53 -4.68 -0.63 15.43
N GLN A 54 -4.74 0.68 15.67
CA GLN A 54 -4.59 1.69 14.62
C GLN A 54 -3.21 1.66 13.99
N LYS A 55 -2.14 1.63 14.80
CA LYS A 55 -0.76 1.50 14.31
C LYS A 55 -0.55 0.21 13.51
N GLU A 56 -1.10 -0.90 13.96
CA GLU A 56 -0.99 -2.18 13.25
C GLU A 56 -1.74 -2.16 11.92
N TYR A 57 -2.94 -1.55 11.90
CA TYR A 57 -3.71 -1.34 10.67
C TYR A 57 -2.95 -0.46 9.68
N GLU A 58 -2.40 0.67 10.13
CA GLU A 58 -1.59 1.57 9.31
C GLU A 58 -0.35 0.86 8.78
N ARG A 59 0.40 0.15 9.66
CA ARG A 59 1.57 -0.64 9.26
C ARG A 59 1.22 -1.67 8.18
N LYS A 60 0.15 -2.43 8.38
CA LYS A 60 -0.33 -3.41 7.38
C LYS A 60 -0.72 -2.72 6.08
N ARG A 61 -1.42 -1.58 6.13
CA ARG A 61 -1.81 -0.81 4.95
C ARG A 61 -0.61 -0.28 4.17
N GLU A 62 0.40 0.24 4.87
CA GLU A 62 1.66 0.70 4.28
C GLU A 62 2.48 -0.44 3.68
N GLU A 63 2.58 -1.57 4.39
CA GLU A 63 3.26 -2.77 3.92
C GLU A 63 2.62 -3.28 2.62
N LYS A 64 1.28 -3.35 2.56
CA LYS A 64 0.53 -3.69 1.36
C LYS A 64 0.85 -2.75 0.19
N ARG A 65 0.86 -1.43 0.45
CA ARG A 65 1.21 -0.41 -0.56
C ARG A 65 2.65 -0.57 -1.04
N ARG A 66 3.58 -0.77 -0.12
CA ARG A 66 5.01 -0.94 -0.41
C ARG A 66 5.28 -2.21 -1.19
N ASN A 67 4.67 -3.33 -0.82
CA ASN A 67 4.80 -4.59 -1.54
C ASN A 67 4.25 -4.47 -2.96
N ARG A 68 3.10 -3.80 -3.13
CA ARG A 68 2.57 -3.49 -4.46
C ARG A 68 3.58 -2.67 -5.28
N GLN A 69 4.11 -1.59 -4.72
CA GLN A 69 5.10 -0.75 -5.40
C GLN A 69 6.39 -1.51 -5.75
N LEU A 70 6.89 -2.33 -4.82
CA LEU A 70 8.10 -3.13 -5.02
C LEU A 70 7.91 -4.15 -6.13
N TYR A 71 6.74 -4.79 -6.20
CA TYR A 71 6.39 -5.70 -7.29
C TYR A 71 6.45 -5.00 -8.65
N HIS A 72 5.83 -3.82 -8.77
CA HIS A 72 5.82 -3.05 -10.02
C HIS A 72 7.24 -2.63 -10.43
N MET A 73 8.06 -2.21 -9.47
CA MET A 73 9.45 -1.78 -9.72
C MET A 73 10.35 -2.95 -10.13
N ARG A 74 10.11 -4.16 -9.60
CA ARG A 74 10.90 -5.36 -9.96
C ARG A 74 10.59 -5.86 -11.37
N HIS A 75 9.33 -5.78 -11.79
CA HIS A 75 8.86 -6.32 -13.07
C HIS A 75 8.70 -5.25 -14.17
N THR A 76 9.14 -4.01 -13.94
CA THR A 76 9.04 -2.92 -14.93
C THR A 76 9.66 -3.32 -16.28
N ARG A 77 10.85 -3.94 -16.24
CA ARG A 77 11.57 -4.37 -17.45
C ARG A 77 10.88 -5.54 -18.17
N ASP A 78 10.13 -6.37 -17.46
CA ASP A 78 9.43 -7.52 -18.03
C ASP A 78 8.19 -7.06 -18.79
N TYR A 79 7.42 -6.11 -18.22
CA TYR A 79 6.30 -5.47 -18.92
C TYR A 79 6.76 -4.67 -20.15
N GLU A 80 7.87 -3.92 -20.04
CA GLU A 80 8.48 -3.22 -21.16
C GLU A 80 8.95 -4.16 -22.28
N ALA A 81 9.53 -5.31 -21.94
CA ALA A 81 9.95 -6.32 -22.92
C ALA A 81 8.78 -6.92 -23.71
N LEU A 82 7.60 -6.98 -23.11
CA LEU A 82 6.36 -7.45 -23.73
C LEU A 82 5.51 -6.33 -24.34
N ASP A 83 6.00 -5.08 -24.31
CA ASP A 83 5.28 -3.90 -24.80
C ASP A 83 3.90 -3.73 -24.14
N LEU A 84 3.86 -3.91 -22.81
CA LEU A 84 2.65 -3.83 -21.99
C LEU A 84 2.77 -2.75 -20.91
N PRO A 85 1.65 -2.13 -20.51
CA PRO A 85 1.63 -1.25 -19.36
C PRO A 85 1.87 -2.03 -18.06
N MET A 86 2.45 -1.36 -17.06
CA MET A 86 2.61 -1.94 -15.72
C MET A 86 1.24 -2.31 -15.12
N GLY A 87 1.12 -3.53 -14.61
CA GLY A 87 -0.14 -4.05 -14.07
C GLY A 87 -1.11 -4.58 -15.14
N ALA A 88 -0.64 -4.85 -16.36
CA ALA A 88 -1.41 -5.58 -17.36
C ALA A 88 -1.80 -6.98 -16.84
N SER A 89 -3.00 -7.45 -17.24
CA SER A 89 -3.50 -8.74 -16.76
C SER A 89 -2.70 -9.92 -17.32
N ARG A 90 -2.75 -11.07 -16.64
CA ARG A 90 -2.18 -12.34 -17.16
C ARG A 90 -2.69 -12.69 -18.57
N ALA A 91 -3.93 -12.32 -18.90
CA ALA A 91 -4.50 -12.54 -20.22
C ALA A 91 -3.80 -11.67 -21.29
N ASP A 92 -3.49 -10.42 -20.95
CA ASP A 92 -2.77 -9.49 -21.82
C ASP A 92 -1.31 -9.93 -22.01
N VAL A 93 -0.64 -10.37 -20.95
CA VAL A 93 0.72 -10.95 -20.98
C VAL A 93 0.78 -12.13 -21.96
N LYS A 94 -0.16 -13.09 -21.87
CA LYS A 94 -0.25 -14.22 -22.81
C LYS A 94 -0.50 -13.78 -24.25
N LYS A 95 -1.32 -12.74 -24.44
CA LYS A 95 -1.65 -12.22 -25.78
C LYS A 95 -0.43 -11.52 -26.41
N ALA A 96 0.27 -10.70 -25.64
CA ALA A 96 1.49 -10.01 -26.09
C ALA A 96 2.62 -11.00 -26.42
N TYR A 97 2.86 -11.99 -25.56
CA TYR A 97 3.85 -13.04 -25.80
C TYR A 97 3.61 -13.75 -27.14
N ARG A 98 2.38 -14.20 -27.42
CA ARG A 98 2.05 -14.86 -28.69
C ARG A 98 2.32 -13.97 -29.91
N LYS A 99 1.97 -12.69 -29.82
CA LYS A 99 2.19 -11.71 -30.90
C LYS A 99 3.68 -11.50 -31.16
N LEU A 100 4.46 -11.28 -30.10
CA LEU A 100 5.89 -11.01 -30.18
C LEU A 100 6.70 -12.26 -30.58
N ALA A 101 6.31 -13.44 -30.11
CA ALA A 101 6.91 -14.72 -30.49
C ALA A 101 6.77 -15.00 -31.99
N MET A 102 5.62 -14.68 -32.58
CA MET A 102 5.41 -14.79 -34.03
C MET A 102 6.20 -13.74 -34.82
N GLN A 103 6.39 -12.54 -34.24
CA GLN A 103 7.11 -11.44 -34.88
C GLN A 103 8.62 -11.67 -34.90
N TRP A 104 9.19 -12.21 -33.82
CA TRP A 104 10.62 -12.44 -33.64
C TRP A 104 11.04 -13.91 -33.85
N HIS A 105 10.22 -14.70 -34.55
CA HIS A 105 10.56 -16.08 -34.85
C HIS A 105 11.76 -16.13 -35.83
N PRO A 106 12.82 -16.93 -35.55
CA PRO A 106 14.04 -16.94 -36.37
C PRO A 106 13.80 -17.38 -37.82
N ASP A 107 12.74 -18.15 -38.08
CA ASP A 107 12.33 -18.58 -39.42
C ASP A 107 11.86 -17.43 -40.33
N LYS A 108 11.33 -16.34 -39.74
CA LYS A 108 10.88 -15.15 -40.49
C LYS A 108 11.98 -14.11 -40.70
N HIS A 109 13.13 -14.27 -40.04
CA HIS A 109 14.26 -13.35 -40.09
C HIS A 109 15.55 -14.09 -40.47
N PRO A 110 15.66 -14.62 -41.70
CA PRO A 110 16.85 -15.35 -42.14
C PRO A 110 18.12 -14.49 -42.14
N ASP A 111 18.00 -13.16 -42.34
CA ASP A 111 19.13 -12.24 -42.39
C ASP A 111 19.53 -11.69 -41.01
N ASN A 112 18.61 -11.67 -40.03
CA ASN A 112 18.80 -11.12 -38.68
C ASN A 112 18.54 -12.16 -37.57
N GLN A 113 18.96 -13.41 -37.77
CA GLN A 113 18.66 -14.52 -36.84
C GLN A 113 19.19 -14.28 -35.42
N GLU A 114 20.37 -13.68 -35.26
CA GLU A 114 20.96 -13.42 -33.95
C GLU A 114 20.16 -12.40 -33.14
N GLU A 115 19.71 -11.32 -33.78
CA GLU A 115 18.90 -10.28 -33.15
C GLU A 115 17.50 -10.82 -32.78
N ALA A 116 16.89 -11.57 -33.70
CA ALA A 116 15.61 -12.23 -33.45
C ALA A 116 15.68 -13.21 -32.27
N LYS A 117 16.76 -14.00 -32.19
CA LYS A 117 17.00 -14.93 -31.07
C LYS A 117 17.21 -14.19 -29.74
N ALA A 118 17.99 -13.11 -29.73
CA ALA A 118 18.22 -12.31 -28.53
C ALA A 118 16.91 -11.68 -28.02
N LYS A 119 16.10 -11.09 -28.91
CA LYS A 119 14.78 -10.54 -28.57
C LYS A 119 13.83 -11.63 -28.06
N PHE A 120 13.78 -12.77 -28.74
CA PHE A 120 12.94 -13.91 -28.35
C PHE A 120 13.28 -14.42 -26.94
N GLN A 121 14.57 -14.53 -26.59
CA GLN A 121 14.99 -14.92 -25.25
C GLN A 121 14.56 -13.92 -24.17
N VAL A 122 14.65 -12.62 -24.45
CA VAL A 122 14.21 -11.57 -23.52
C VAL A 122 12.70 -11.64 -23.31
N ILE A 123 11.92 -11.79 -24.38
CA ILE A 123 10.46 -11.95 -24.35
C ILE A 123 10.06 -13.19 -23.55
N GLN A 124 10.73 -14.32 -23.76
CA GLN A 124 10.47 -15.56 -23.05
C GLN A 124 10.77 -15.42 -21.56
N LYS A 125 11.92 -14.83 -21.20
CA LYS A 125 12.30 -14.59 -19.79
C LYS A 125 11.31 -13.66 -19.09
N ALA A 126 10.85 -12.61 -19.76
CA ALA A 126 9.86 -11.69 -19.24
C ALA A 126 8.50 -12.40 -18.99
N TYR A 127 8.07 -13.23 -19.94
CA TYR A 127 6.85 -14.03 -19.80
C TYR A 127 6.94 -15.00 -18.63
N ASP A 128 8.05 -15.73 -18.49
CA ASP A 128 8.26 -16.68 -17.38
C ASP A 128 8.30 -15.96 -16.03
N SER A 129 8.95 -14.80 -15.95
CA SER A 129 9.02 -13.95 -14.75
C SER A 129 7.62 -13.54 -14.26
N LEU A 130 6.79 -13.02 -15.18
CA LEU A 130 5.42 -12.56 -14.88
C LEU A 130 4.45 -13.72 -14.59
N MET A 131 4.62 -14.86 -15.27
CA MET A 131 3.76 -16.03 -15.08
C MET A 131 4.13 -16.85 -13.84
N SER A 132 5.37 -16.78 -13.36
CA SER A 132 5.82 -17.52 -12.17
C SER A 132 5.28 -16.95 -10.87
N THR A 133 4.87 -15.68 -10.83
CA THR A 133 4.36 -15.05 -9.62
C THR A 133 2.83 -15.11 -9.57
N ASP A 134 2.27 -15.93 -8.66
CA ASP A 134 0.87 -15.83 -8.18
C ASP A 134 0.60 -14.56 -7.36
N GLU A 135 1.56 -13.64 -7.36
CA GLU A 135 1.49 -12.38 -6.63
C GLU A 135 0.51 -11.40 -7.26
N ASP A 136 0.24 -11.47 -8.58
CA ASP A 136 -0.79 -10.63 -9.21
C ASP A 136 -2.19 -10.93 -8.66
N GLU A 137 -2.55 -12.20 -8.46
CA GLU A 137 -3.81 -12.59 -7.81
C GLU A 137 -3.86 -12.11 -6.35
N ARG A 138 -2.72 -12.12 -5.64
CA ARG A 138 -2.63 -11.59 -4.27
C ARG A 138 -2.66 -10.07 -4.20
N ILE A 139 -2.14 -9.37 -5.21
CA ILE A 139 -2.11 -7.90 -5.29
C ILE A 139 -3.47 -7.36 -5.71
N GLU A 140 -4.18 -8.04 -6.61
CA GLU A 140 -5.56 -7.71 -7.01
C GLU A 140 -6.56 -8.02 -5.89
N ALA A 141 -6.43 -9.15 -5.18
CA ALA A 141 -7.21 -9.45 -3.98
C ALA A 141 -6.94 -8.50 -2.79
N LEU A 142 -5.84 -7.75 -2.83
CA LEU A 142 -5.52 -6.69 -1.88
C LEU A 142 -6.06 -5.31 -2.28
N ALA A 143 -6.55 -5.17 -3.52
CA ALA A 143 -7.12 -3.94 -4.07
C ALA A 143 -8.65 -3.85 -3.90
N MET A 144 -9.32 -4.95 -3.54
CA MET A 144 -10.70 -5.00 -3.05
C MET A 144 -10.74 -5.04 -1.52
#